data_AF-A0A8T7EP26-F1
#
_entry.id   AF-A0A8T7EP26-F1
#
_cell.length_a   1.000
_cell.length_b   1.000
_cell.length_c   1.000
_cell.angle_alpha   90.00
_cell.angle_beta   90.00
_cell.angle_gamma   90.00
#
_symmetry.space_group_name_H-M   'P 1'
#
loop_
_entity.id
_entity.type
_entity.pdbx_description
1 polymer ?
#
loop_
_entity_poly.entity_id
_entity_poly.type
_entity_poly.pdbx_seq_one_letter_code
_entity_poly.pdbx_strand_id
1 'polypeptide(L)'
;MVNTGYLNIRSGAGAQYSSVATVPGGTRLPVVGVAPDGVWYQVHGDFGLGWLNIEYALFRGDGRSLPIIRDTAGETAKPIGTFRYTLTGTLRPISRWAL
;
A
#
# COMPACT_ATOMS: atom_id res chain seq x y z
N MET A 1 -1.27 9.47 6.50
CA MET A 1 -1.67 10.84 6.13
C MET A 1 -0.46 11.55 5.53
N VAL A 2 -0.62 12.26 4.43
CA VAL A 2 0.49 12.97 3.76
C VAL A 2 0.89 14.21 4.57
N ASN A 3 2.19 14.38 4.84
CA ASN A 3 2.76 15.41 5.71
C ASN A 3 3.61 16.47 4.95
N THR A 4 3.31 16.67 3.67
CA THR A 4 3.97 17.66 2.80
C THR A 4 2.90 18.33 1.93
N GLY A 5 3.23 19.42 1.23
CA GLY A 5 2.29 20.14 0.36
C GLY A 5 1.71 19.27 -0.76
N TYR A 6 2.57 18.48 -1.42
CA TYR A 6 2.20 17.47 -2.41
C TYR A 6 3.16 16.29 -2.33
N LEU A 7 2.65 15.07 -2.55
CA LEU A 7 3.45 13.85 -2.56
C LEU A 7 3.18 13.03 -3.82
N ASN A 8 4.26 12.60 -4.46
CA ASN A 8 4.17 11.69 -5.60
C ASN A 8 3.95 10.26 -5.11
N ILE A 9 2.96 9.61 -5.71
CA ILE A 9 2.72 8.18 -5.61
C ILE A 9 3.41 7.52 -6.78
N ARG A 10 4.28 6.56 -6.51
CA ARG A 10 5.14 5.92 -7.50
C ARG A 10 4.67 4.53 -7.85
N SER A 11 5.01 4.10 -9.07
CA SER A 11 4.74 2.75 -9.56
C SER A 11 5.54 1.68 -8.79
N GLY A 12 6.68 2.02 -8.19
CA GLY A 12 7.48 1.12 -7.38
C GLY A 12 8.11 1.78 -6.16
N ALA A 13 8.65 0.95 -5.26
CA ALA A 13 9.34 1.39 -4.04
C ALA A 13 10.74 1.89 -4.39
N GLY A 14 10.84 3.15 -4.80
CA GLY A 14 12.09 3.77 -5.20
C GLY A 14 11.90 5.09 -5.93
N ALA A 15 12.85 6.01 -5.78
CA ALA A 15 12.79 7.33 -6.43
C ALA A 15 12.96 7.26 -7.96
N GLN A 16 13.52 6.16 -8.48
CA GLN A 16 13.69 5.89 -9.90
C GLN A 16 12.40 5.49 -10.62
N TYR A 17 11.37 5.06 -9.89
CA TYR A 17 10.09 4.66 -10.49
C TYR A 17 9.23 5.87 -10.87
N SER A 18 8.46 5.72 -11.94
CA SER A 18 7.56 6.77 -12.45
C SER A 18 6.46 7.13 -11.44
N SER A 19 6.00 8.38 -11.50
CA SER A 19 4.82 8.82 -10.73
C SER A 19 3.55 8.32 -11.41
N VAL A 20 2.66 7.69 -10.65
CA VAL A 20 1.31 7.29 -11.09
C VAL A 20 0.23 8.29 -10.65
N ALA A 21 0.51 9.07 -9.60
CA ALA A 21 -0.37 10.13 -9.12
C ALA A 21 0.41 11.14 -8.27
N THR A 22 -0.17 12.33 -8.10
CA THR A 22 0.29 13.31 -7.11
C THR A 22 -0.88 13.63 -6.19
N VAL A 23 -0.68 13.52 -4.88
CA VAL A 23 -1.71 13.74 -3.87
C VAL A 23 -1.38 14.99 -3.04
N PRO A 24 -2.38 15.82 -2.67
CA PRO A 24 -2.16 16.98 -1.83
C PRO A 24 -1.87 16.59 -0.37
N GLY A 25 -1.28 17.53 0.36
CA GLY A 25 -1.07 17.42 1.81
C GLY A 25 -2.36 17.15 2.57
N GLY A 26 -2.24 16.37 3.66
CA GLY A 26 -3.37 15.95 4.47
C GLY A 26 -4.21 14.82 3.89
N THR A 27 -3.96 14.38 2.65
CA THR A 27 -4.61 13.21 2.06
C THR A 27 -4.42 11.98 2.95
N ARG A 28 -5.50 11.24 3.17
CA ARG A 28 -5.51 9.98 3.91
C ARG A 28 -5.60 8.83 2.92
N LEU A 29 -4.61 7.95 2.93
CA LEU A 29 -4.57 6.77 2.09
C LEU A 29 -4.43 5.53 2.98
N PRO A 30 -5.21 4.46 2.77
CA PRO A 30 -5.01 3.18 3.43
C PRO A 30 -3.65 2.61 3.05
N VAL A 31 -2.87 2.23 4.06
CA VAL A 31 -1.61 1.51 3.89
C VAL A 31 -1.91 0.02 3.85
N VAL A 32 -1.44 -0.66 2.81
CA VAL A 32 -1.70 -2.08 2.57
C VAL A 32 -0.45 -2.95 2.75
N GLY A 33 0.74 -2.33 2.83
CA GLY A 33 1.99 -3.05 3.03
C GLY A 33 3.19 -2.12 3.13
N VAL A 34 4.34 -2.72 3.38
CA VAL A 34 5.63 -2.05 3.50
C VAL A 34 6.67 -2.75 2.63
N ALA A 35 7.57 -1.99 2.02
CA ALA A 35 8.69 -2.54 1.27
C ALA A 35 9.70 -3.23 2.22
N PRO A 36 10.55 -4.16 1.73
CA PRO A 36 11.50 -4.88 2.57
C PRO A 36 12.57 -3.99 3.21
N ASP A 37 12.85 -2.84 2.59
CA ASP A 37 13.77 -1.82 3.10
C ASP A 37 13.16 -0.95 4.20
N GLY A 38 11.84 -1.04 4.44
CA GLY A 38 11.15 -0.24 5.43
C GLY A 38 11.08 1.27 5.11
N VAL A 39 11.34 1.67 3.86
CA VAL A 39 11.36 3.09 3.43
C VAL A 39 10.06 3.49 2.71
N TRP A 40 9.33 2.52 2.17
CA TRP A 40 8.15 2.76 1.35
C TRP A 40 6.90 2.07 1.89
N TYR A 41 5.80 2.81 1.95
CA TYR A 41 4.47 2.23 2.12
C TYR A 41 3.81 2.01 0.78
N GLN A 42 3.21 0.84 0.61
CA GLN A 42 2.24 0.62 -0.44
C GLN A 42 0.87 1.10 0.04
N VAL A 43 0.20 1.87 -0.80
CA VAL A 43 -1.10 2.48 -0.53
C VAL A 43 -2.08 2.19 -1.65
N HIS A 44 -3.37 2.28 -1.34
CA HIS A 44 -4.44 2.18 -2.31
C HIS A 44 -5.24 3.48 -2.36
N GLY A 45 -5.53 3.98 -3.56
CA GLY A 45 -6.40 5.13 -3.78
C GLY A 45 -7.15 4.98 -5.10
N ASP A 46 -7.74 6.08 -5.59
CA ASP A 46 -8.46 6.08 -6.87
C ASP A 46 -7.54 5.80 -8.07
N PHE A 47 -6.23 6.00 -7.90
CA PHE A 47 -5.18 5.63 -8.84
C PHE A 47 -4.81 4.12 -8.81
N GLY A 48 -5.47 3.32 -7.95
CA GLY A 48 -5.10 1.93 -7.69
C GLY A 48 -3.98 1.82 -6.65
N LEU A 49 -3.08 0.84 -6.85
CA LEU A 49 -1.93 0.63 -5.98
C LEU A 49 -0.78 1.57 -6.34
N GLY A 50 -0.06 2.03 -5.32
CA GLY A 50 1.16 2.79 -5.52
C GLY A 50 1.98 2.92 -4.26
N TRP A 51 3.14 3.53 -4.39
CA TRP A 51 4.16 3.61 -3.35
C TRP A 51 4.44 5.05 -2.96
N LEU A 52 4.51 5.31 -1.66
CA LEU A 52 4.94 6.59 -1.12
C LEU A 52 6.09 6.39 -0.14
N ASN A 53 6.97 7.39 -0.06
CA ASN A 53 8.06 7.37 0.92
C ASN A 53 7.50 7.69 2.31
N ILE A 54 7.83 6.85 3.28
CA ILE A 54 7.33 6.91 4.67
C ILE A 54 7.71 8.22 5.35
N GLU A 55 8.85 8.81 5.02
CA GLU A 55 9.31 10.08 5.60
C GLU A 55 8.31 11.23 5.38
N TYR A 56 7.52 11.16 4.30
CA TYR A 56 6.49 12.16 3.98
C TYR A 56 5.09 11.77 4.45
N ALA A 57 4.97 10.71 5.27
CA ALA A 57 3.70 10.21 5.76
C ALA A 57 3.68 10.12 7.29
N LEU A 58 2.63 10.69 7.88
CA LEU A 58 2.25 10.37 9.25
C LEU A 58 1.40 9.10 9.23
N PHE A 59 2.00 8.00 9.68
CA PHE A 59 1.27 6.76 9.89
C PHE A 59 0.29 6.91 11.07
N ARG A 60 -0.93 6.40 10.89
CA ARG A 60 -2.01 6.42 11.88
C ARG A 60 -2.61 5.02 11.91
N GLY A 61 -2.10 4.17 12.80
CA GLY A 61 -2.47 2.76 12.93
C GLY A 61 -1.42 1.97 13.71
N ASP A 62 -1.58 0.66 13.81
CA ASP A 62 -0.53 -0.25 14.31
C ASP A 62 0.27 -0.82 13.14
N GLY A 63 1.50 -0.33 12.97
CA GLY A 63 2.36 -0.65 11.82
C GLY A 63 3.04 -2.02 11.94
N ARG A 64 2.92 -2.68 13.09
CA ARG A 64 3.61 -3.95 13.38
C ARG A 64 3.03 -5.15 12.64
N SER A 65 1.85 -5.01 12.04
CA SER A 65 1.13 -6.07 11.34
C SER A 65 1.10 -5.90 9.81
N LEU A 66 1.77 -4.88 9.28
CA LEU A 66 1.79 -4.65 7.84
C LEU A 66 2.57 -5.78 7.14
N PRO A 67 2.01 -6.39 6.08
CA PRO A 67 2.73 -7.39 5.32
C PRO A 67 3.92 -6.74 4.58
N ILE A 68 5.02 -7.47 4.52
CA ILE A 68 6.18 -7.08 3.72
C ILE A 68 5.92 -7.48 2.27
N ILE A 69 5.89 -6.50 1.37
CA ILE A 69 5.66 -6.69 -0.06
C ILE A 69 7.03 -6.72 -0.76
N ARG A 70 7.42 -7.89 -1.26
CA ARG A 70 8.74 -8.10 -1.90
C ARG A 70 8.75 -7.71 -3.38
N ASP A 71 7.59 -7.68 -4.01
CA ASP A 71 7.44 -7.21 -5.39
C ASP A 71 7.26 -5.68 -5.39
N THR A 72 8.40 -4.98 -5.39
CA THR A 72 8.46 -3.52 -5.27
C THR A 72 8.58 -2.80 -6.60
N ALA A 73 8.73 -3.53 -7.71
CA ALA A 73 8.78 -2.97 -9.06
C ALA A 73 7.38 -2.97 -9.67
N GLY A 74 6.96 -1.80 -10.19
CA GLY A 74 5.58 -1.59 -10.59
C GLY A 74 5.10 -2.50 -11.72
N GLU A 75 4.06 -3.27 -11.43
CA GLU A 75 3.05 -3.56 -12.43
C GLU A 75 2.41 -2.23 -12.83
N THR A 76 2.81 -1.71 -14.00
CA THR A 76 1.91 -0.84 -14.77
C THR A 76 0.78 -1.71 -15.25
N ALA A 77 -0.22 -1.95 -14.40
CA ALA A 77 -1.43 -2.57 -14.84
C ALA A 77 -2.54 -1.53 -14.82
N LYS A 78 -2.94 -1.10 -16.02
CA LYS A 78 -4.36 -0.83 -16.33
C LYS A 78 -5.21 -1.73 -15.42
N PRO A 79 -6.27 -1.23 -14.76
CA PRO A 79 -6.95 -1.94 -13.67
C PRO A 79 -7.10 -3.43 -13.99
N ILE A 80 -6.21 -4.26 -13.42
CA ILE A 80 -6.39 -5.71 -13.45
C ILE A 80 -7.59 -5.91 -12.55
N GLY A 81 -8.66 -6.45 -13.13
CA GLY A 81 -9.95 -6.60 -12.49
C GLY A 81 -9.82 -7.05 -11.03
N THR A 82 -10.68 -6.47 -10.18
CA THR A 82 -10.89 -6.78 -8.76
C THR A 82 -10.01 -7.91 -8.23
N PHE A 83 -8.85 -7.57 -7.66
CA PHE A 83 -8.07 -8.54 -6.90
C PHE A 83 -8.91 -9.01 -5.71
N ARG A 84 -9.38 -10.27 -5.76
CA ARG A 84 -9.83 -10.99 -4.57
C ARG A 84 -8.57 -11.33 -3.80
N TYR A 85 -8.40 -10.71 -2.63
CA TYR A 85 -7.31 -11.01 -1.71
C TYR A 85 -7.24 -12.53 -1.48
N THR A 86 -6.28 -13.21 -2.09
CA THR A 86 -5.91 -14.56 -1.64
C THR A 86 -4.89 -14.35 -0.54
N LEU A 87 -5.39 -14.15 0.68
CA LEU A 87 -4.55 -14.18 1.86
C LEU A 87 -3.94 -15.58 1.91
N THR A 88 -2.66 -15.73 1.55
CA THR A 88 -1.85 -16.90 1.94
C THR A 88 -1.54 -16.78 3.43
N GLY A 89 -2.59 -16.80 4.24
CA GLY A 89 -2.55 -17.13 5.65
C GLY A 89 -3.52 -18.27 5.79
N THR A 90 -3.06 -19.44 6.22
CA THR A 90 -3.91 -20.59 6.51
C THR A 90 -5.04 -20.13 7.43
N LEU A 91 -6.20 -19.84 6.85
CA LEU A 91 -7.42 -19.60 7.61
C LEU A 91 -7.77 -20.97 8.19
N ARG A 92 -7.42 -21.18 9.47
CA ARG A 92 -8.10 -22.23 10.22
C ARG A 92 -9.57 -21.84 10.24
N PRO A 93 -10.49 -22.65 9.69
CA PRO A 93 -11.89 -22.33 9.74
C PRO A 93 -12.29 -22.25 11.22
N ILE A 94 -12.82 -21.09 11.64
CA ILE A 94 -13.48 -20.97 12.93
C ILE A 94 -14.77 -21.78 12.81
N SER A 95 -14.76 -22.98 13.37
CA SER A 95 -15.95 -23.81 13.55
C SER A 95 -16.94 -23.06 14.44
N ARG A 96 -18.06 -22.59 13.86
CA ARG A 96 -19.21 -22.12 14.63
C ARG A 96 -20.34 -23.13 14.45
N TRP A 97 -20.67 -23.81 15.54
CA TRP A 97 -21.82 -24.70 15.68
C TRP A 97 -23.12 -23.95 15.34
N ALA A 98 -24.03 -24.63 14.64
CA ALA A 98 -25.42 -24.22 14.51
C ALA A 98 -26.31 -25.28 15.20
N LEU A 99 -27.13 -24.77 16.13
CA LEU A 99 -28.20 -25.38 16.91
C LEU A 99 -27.79 -26.28 18.10
#